data_AF-A0A2S5K6Q9-F1
#
_entry.id   AF-A0A2S5K6Q9-F1
#
_cell.length_a   1.000
_cell.length_b   1.000
_cell.length_c   1.000
_cell.angle_alpha   90.00
_cell.angle_beta   90.00
_cell.angle_gamma   90.00
#
_symmetry.space_group_name_H-M   'P 1'
#
loop_
_entity.id
_entity.type
_entity.pdbx_description
1 polymer ?
#
loop_
_entity_poly.entity_id
_entity_poly.type
_entity_poly.pdbx_seq_one_letter_code
_entity_poly.pdbx_strand_id
1 'polypeptide(L)'
;MSVTGNVVNFFVAVATAHDVSNPIGTYSNGSYVDSCTGHYWGEEIFRHPKTIATLAKYGAIEYTRCLDRGETIRFEDRREVLSEFARGYSDAEDGLCTEEGAIDSAVPHAYLSGAQHCRKRIKLGGMAYRLDQGRVCHGVECADTGEKWTQD
;
A
#
# COMPACT_ATOMS: atom_id res chain seq x y z
N MET A 1 8.21 14.09 11.24
CA MET A 1 7.20 14.21 10.15
C MET A 1 6.07 13.24 10.46
N SER A 2 4.79 13.59 10.28
CA SER A 2 3.66 12.68 10.55
C SER A 2 2.72 12.59 9.35
N VAL A 3 2.19 11.40 9.09
CA VAL A 3 1.18 11.15 8.05
C VAL A 3 -0.22 11.11 8.66
N THR A 4 -1.21 11.58 7.91
CA THR A 4 -2.60 11.50 8.33
C THR A 4 -3.13 10.08 8.18
N GLY A 5 -4.16 9.72 8.95
CA GLY A 5 -4.80 8.40 8.83
C GLY A 5 -5.31 8.09 7.42
N ASN A 6 -5.76 9.10 6.67
CA ASN A 6 -6.24 8.93 5.30
C ASN A 6 -5.09 8.58 4.32
N VAL A 7 -3.92 9.18 4.51
CA VAL A 7 -2.71 8.85 3.72
C VAL A 7 -2.27 7.42 4.02
N VAL A 8 -2.29 7.02 5.30
CA VAL A 8 -1.99 5.64 5.70
C VAL A 8 -2.95 4.66 5.03
N ASN A 9 -4.26 4.92 5.09
CA ASN A 9 -5.26 4.05 4.48
C ASN A 9 -5.05 3.93 2.97
N PHE A 10 -4.71 5.03 2.29
CA PHE A 10 -4.39 5.03 0.86
C PHE A 10 -3.19 4.13 0.53
N PHE A 11 -2.06 4.28 1.22
CA PHE A 11 -0.88 3.45 0.95
C PHE A 11 -1.09 1.99 1.37
N VAL A 12 -1.89 1.72 2.40
CA VAL A 12 -2.31 0.36 2.75
C VAL A 12 -3.15 -0.25 1.62
N ALA A 13 -4.12 0.49 1.06
CA ALA A 13 -4.93 0.04 -0.07
C ALA A 13 -4.06 -0.33 -1.28
N VAL A 14 -3.04 0.49 -1.58
CA VAL A 14 -2.05 0.22 -2.64
C VAL A 14 -1.23 -1.04 -2.35
N ALA A 15 -0.66 -1.17 -1.14
CA ALA A 15 0.17 -2.30 -0.75
C ALA A 15 -0.60 -3.63 -0.66
N THR A 16 -1.93 -3.56 -0.50
CA THR A 16 -2.82 -4.72 -0.42
C THR A 16 -3.62 -4.94 -1.70
N ALA A 17 -3.38 -4.15 -2.75
CA ALA A 17 -4.10 -4.27 -4.01
C ALA A 17 -3.85 -5.62 -4.68
N HIS A 18 -4.91 -6.20 -5.23
CA HIS A 18 -4.83 -7.46 -5.96
C HIS A 18 -4.45 -7.21 -7.40
N ASP A 19 -3.47 -7.95 -7.90
CA ASP A 19 -3.19 -7.96 -9.33
C ASP A 19 -4.33 -8.67 -10.07
N VAL A 20 -4.99 -7.97 -10.99
CA VAL A 20 -6.05 -8.57 -11.80
C VAL A 20 -5.53 -9.57 -12.83
N SER A 21 -4.24 -9.49 -13.17
CA SER A 21 -3.59 -10.47 -14.05
C SER A 21 -3.28 -11.77 -13.32
N ASN A 22 -3.19 -11.74 -11.99
CA ASN A 22 -2.92 -12.90 -11.15
C ASN A 22 -3.80 -12.87 -9.88
N PRO A 23 -5.11 -13.14 -10.02
CA PRO A 23 -6.04 -13.06 -8.90
C PRO A 23 -5.74 -14.12 -7.84
N ILE A 24 -5.63 -13.68 -6.59
CA ILE A 24 -5.35 -14.54 -5.43
C ILE A 24 -6.58 -14.61 -4.53
N GLY A 25 -7.02 -15.83 -4.20
CA GLY A 25 -8.06 -16.10 -3.23
C GLY A 25 -9.43 -15.51 -3.58
N THR A 26 -10.30 -15.37 -2.58
CA THR A 26 -11.68 -14.86 -2.75
C THR A 26 -11.93 -13.54 -2.04
N TYR A 27 -11.09 -13.15 -1.06
CA TYR A 27 -11.18 -11.85 -0.42
C TYR A 27 -10.45 -10.82 -1.29
N SER A 28 -11.09 -9.68 -1.51
CA SER A 28 -10.44 -8.45 -1.94
C SER A 28 -10.86 -7.36 -0.96
N ASN A 29 -9.92 -6.49 -0.59
CA ASN A 29 -10.29 -5.28 0.16
C ASN A 29 -10.98 -4.25 -0.73
N GLY A 30 -11.19 -4.52 -2.02
CA GLY A 30 -11.73 -3.57 -2.99
C GLY A 30 -10.66 -2.72 -3.67
N SER A 31 -9.37 -3.06 -3.54
CA SER A 31 -8.24 -2.42 -4.22
C SER A 31 -7.64 -3.37 -5.26
N TYR A 32 -7.32 -2.82 -6.42
CA TYR A 32 -6.83 -3.59 -7.56
C TYR A 32 -5.68 -2.86 -8.23
N VAL A 33 -4.78 -3.65 -8.81
CA VAL A 33 -3.68 -3.19 -9.65
C VAL A 33 -3.65 -4.00 -10.94
N ASP A 34 -3.24 -3.36 -12.01
CA ASP A 34 -2.83 -4.02 -13.25
C ASP A 34 -1.31 -3.86 -13.31
N SER A 35 -0.57 -4.91 -12.93
CA SER A 35 0.90 -4.87 -12.82
C SER A 35 1.60 -4.53 -14.14
N CYS A 36 0.98 -4.89 -15.27
CA CYS A 36 1.50 -4.62 -16.60
C CYS A 36 1.45 -3.14 -16.95
N THR A 37 0.39 -2.43 -16.53
CA THR A 37 0.21 -1.01 -16.86
C THR A 37 0.54 -0.07 -15.68
N GLY A 38 0.69 -0.62 -14.48
CA GLY A 38 0.93 0.10 -13.24
C GLY A 38 -0.29 0.86 -12.70
N HIS A 39 -1.47 0.72 -13.32
CA HIS A 39 -2.68 1.40 -12.88
C HIS A 39 -3.27 0.74 -11.65
N TYR A 40 -3.63 1.57 -10.68
CA TYR A 40 -4.34 1.21 -9.46
C TYR A 40 -5.75 1.77 -9.48
N TRP A 41 -6.72 1.01 -8.98
CA TRP A 41 -8.10 1.48 -8.80
C TRP A 41 -8.83 0.71 -7.69
N GLY A 42 -10.04 1.16 -7.39
CA GLY A 42 -10.93 0.50 -6.43
C GLY A 42 -11.39 1.40 -5.29
N GLU A 43 -12.38 0.92 -4.54
CA GLU A 43 -13.09 1.71 -3.54
C GLU A 43 -12.15 2.23 -2.44
N GLU A 44 -11.25 1.40 -1.91
CA GLU A 44 -10.35 1.82 -0.84
C GLU A 44 -9.29 2.82 -1.30
N ILE A 45 -8.85 2.71 -2.55
CA ILE A 45 -7.89 3.67 -3.14
C ILE A 45 -8.54 5.05 -3.23
N PHE A 46 -9.80 5.12 -3.68
CA PHE A 46 -10.52 6.38 -3.86
C PHE A 46 -11.39 6.82 -2.68
N ARG A 47 -11.39 6.09 -1.56
CA ARG A 47 -12.21 6.36 -0.36
C ARG A 47 -12.06 7.77 0.18
N HIS A 48 -10.90 8.40 -0.01
CA HIS A 48 -10.60 9.75 0.46
C HIS A 48 -10.23 10.71 -0.70
N PRO A 49 -11.21 11.25 -1.46
CA PRO A 49 -10.95 12.06 -2.65
C PRO A 49 -10.06 13.29 -2.42
N LYS A 50 -10.16 13.94 -1.24
CA LYS A 50 -9.28 15.06 -0.88
C LYS A 50 -7.81 14.66 -0.75
N THR A 51 -7.55 13.45 -0.27
CA THR A 51 -6.20 12.88 -0.19
C THR A 51 -5.66 12.61 -1.60
N ILE A 52 -6.47 11.99 -2.47
CA ILE A 52 -6.11 11.76 -3.88
C ILE A 52 -5.79 13.07 -4.61
N ALA A 53 -6.67 14.07 -4.52
CA ALA A 53 -6.46 15.37 -5.16
C ALA A 53 -5.18 16.05 -4.65
N THR A 54 -4.86 15.90 -3.36
CA THR A 54 -3.65 16.43 -2.76
C THR A 54 -2.41 15.73 -3.29
N LEU A 55 -2.39 14.39 -3.26
CA LEU A 55 -1.27 13.58 -3.76
C LEU A 55 -1.01 13.85 -5.25
N ALA A 56 -2.07 13.95 -6.06
CA ALA A 56 -1.96 14.30 -7.47
C ALA A 56 -1.42 15.72 -7.69
N LYS A 57 -1.92 16.71 -6.93
CA LYS A 57 -1.45 18.10 -7.02
C LYS A 57 0.04 18.24 -6.73
N TYR A 58 0.58 17.44 -5.81
CA TYR A 58 1.99 17.44 -5.44
C TYR A 58 2.85 16.47 -6.25
N GLY A 59 2.29 15.80 -7.27
CA GLY A 59 3.03 14.90 -8.14
C GLY A 59 3.38 13.54 -7.53
N ALA A 60 2.83 13.19 -6.37
CA ALA A 60 3.08 11.88 -5.75
C ALA A 60 2.38 10.75 -6.51
N ILE A 61 1.32 11.07 -7.25
CA ILE A 61 0.59 10.16 -8.12
C ILE A 61 0.16 10.87 -9.40
N GLU A 62 0.07 10.12 -10.49
CA GLU A 62 -0.65 10.52 -11.69
C GLU A 62 -2.10 10.06 -11.56
N TYR A 63 -3.06 10.98 -11.64
CA TYR A 63 -4.49 10.66 -11.66
C TYR A 63 -5.00 10.67 -13.10
N THR A 64 -5.67 9.59 -13.52
CA THR A 64 -6.26 9.47 -14.85
C THR A 64 -7.65 8.86 -14.79
N ARG A 65 -8.46 9.13 -15.81
CA ARG A 65 -9.79 8.51 -15.96
C ARG A 65 -9.81 7.68 -17.24
N CYS A 66 -10.00 6.37 -17.10
CA CYS A 66 -10.16 5.43 -18.19
C CYS A 66 -11.64 5.12 -18.42
N LEU A 67 -12.04 4.86 -19.66
CA LEU A 67 -13.41 4.50 -20.02
C LEU A 67 -13.84 3.17 -19.40
N ASP A 68 -12.92 2.20 -19.28
CA ASP A 68 -13.24 0.84 -18.87
C ASP A 68 -13.18 0.64 -17.34
N ARG A 69 -12.24 1.34 -16.67
CA ARG A 69 -11.98 1.18 -15.23
C ARG A 69 -12.46 2.36 -14.38
N GLY A 70 -12.88 3.45 -15.02
CA GLY A 70 -13.24 4.69 -14.32
C GLY A 70 -12.01 5.44 -13.83
N GLU A 71 -12.01 5.84 -12.56
CA GLU A 71 -10.90 6.57 -11.94
C GLU A 71 -9.73 5.63 -11.65
N THR A 72 -8.51 6.01 -12.04
CA THR A 72 -7.30 5.23 -11.77
C THR A 72 -6.14 6.15 -11.39
N ILE A 73 -5.16 5.60 -10.68
CA ILE A 73 -3.92 6.30 -10.32
C ILE A 73 -2.68 5.49 -10.69
N ARG A 74 -1.57 6.17 -10.88
CA ARG A 74 -0.24 5.57 -11.10
C ARG A 74 0.80 6.27 -10.26
N PHE A 75 1.87 5.55 -9.97
CA PHE A 75 3.09 6.11 -9.38
C PHE A 75 4.15 6.24 -10.47
N GLU A 76 5.06 7.21 -10.30
CA GLU A 76 6.24 7.34 -11.17
C GLU A 76 7.12 6.09 -11.04
N ASP A 77 7.51 5.75 -9.81
CA ASP A 77 8.14 4.47 -9.47
C ASP A 77 7.30 3.72 -8.43
N ARG A 78 6.50 2.77 -8.94
CA ARG A 78 5.70 1.86 -8.13
C ARG A 78 6.54 0.98 -7.21
N ARG A 79 7.70 0.49 -7.70
CA ARG A 79 8.53 -0.43 -6.94
C ARG A 79 9.16 0.28 -5.75
N GLU A 80 9.59 1.53 -5.94
CA GLU A 80 10.10 2.36 -4.87
C GLU A 80 9.03 2.63 -3.80
N VAL A 81 7.80 2.97 -4.20
CA VAL A 81 6.66 3.16 -3.27
C VAL A 81 6.39 1.91 -2.42
N LEU A 82 6.33 0.73 -3.06
CA LEU A 82 6.07 -0.53 -2.38
C LEU A 82 7.24 -0.95 -1.48
N SER A 83 8.48 -0.77 -1.95
CA SER A 83 9.69 -1.03 -1.18
C SER A 83 9.77 -0.15 0.06
N GLU A 84 9.50 1.15 -0.07
CA GLU A 84 9.51 2.08 1.06
C GLU A 84 8.41 1.78 2.07
N PHE A 85 7.21 1.40 1.62
CA PHE A 85 6.16 0.92 2.50
C PHE A 85 6.59 -0.34 3.28
N ALA A 86 7.15 -1.34 2.60
CA ALA A 86 7.63 -2.57 3.22
C ALA A 86 8.76 -2.31 4.22
N ARG A 87 9.70 -1.42 3.87
CA ARG A 87 10.79 -0.99 4.76
C ARG A 87 10.24 -0.35 6.03
N GLY A 88 9.29 0.58 5.90
CA GLY A 88 8.65 1.21 7.06
C GLY A 88 7.88 0.23 7.94
N TYR A 89 7.23 -0.77 7.34
CA TYR A 89 6.58 -1.84 8.09
C TYR A 89 7.61 -2.65 8.90
N SER A 90 8.69 -3.09 8.25
CA SER A 90 9.77 -3.88 8.86
C SER A 90 10.47 -3.12 9.99
N ASP A 91 10.87 -1.88 9.73
CA ASP A 91 11.56 -1.04 10.72
C ASP A 91 10.68 -0.83 11.97
N ALA A 92 9.36 -0.68 11.80
CA ALA A 92 8.43 -0.58 12.92
C ALA A 92 8.21 -1.91 13.65
N GLU A 93 8.30 -3.05 12.96
CA GLU A 93 8.23 -4.39 13.54
C GLU A 93 9.46 -4.69 14.40
N ASP A 94 10.64 -4.26 13.94
CA ASP A 94 11.92 -4.35 14.64
C ASP A 94 12.08 -3.31 15.78
N GLY A 95 11.10 -2.42 15.94
CA GLY A 95 11.10 -1.39 16.99
C GLY A 95 12.04 -0.21 16.73
N LEU A 96 12.43 0.02 15.48
CA LEU A 96 13.34 1.10 15.10
C LEU A 96 12.69 2.49 15.12
N CYS A 97 13.54 3.53 15.18
CA CYS A 97 13.12 4.93 15.10
C CYS A 97 12.67 5.28 13.69
N THR A 98 11.36 5.47 13.49
CA THR A 98 10.81 5.75 12.15
C THR A 98 10.98 7.20 11.71
N GLU A 99 11.43 8.11 12.58
CA GLU A 99 11.70 9.49 12.17
C GLU A 99 12.98 9.59 11.34
N GLU A 100 14.03 8.89 11.75
CA GLU A 100 15.30 8.79 11.01
C GLU A 100 15.09 8.08 9.69
N GLY A 101 14.45 6.90 9.71
CA GLY A 101 14.18 6.15 8.48
C GLY A 101 13.29 6.89 7.48
N ALA A 102 12.48 7.87 7.91
CA ALA A 102 11.68 8.70 7.01
C ALA A 102 12.47 9.85 6.37
N ILE A 103 13.57 10.30 6.98
CA ILE A 103 14.46 11.32 6.41
C ILE A 103 15.22 10.75 5.22
N ASP A 104 15.66 9.49 5.33
CA ASP A 104 16.41 8.79 4.28
C ASP A 104 15.52 8.12 3.23
N SER A 105 14.19 8.27 3.35
CA SER A 105 13.21 7.66 2.46
C SER A 105 13.04 8.46 1.17
N ALA A 106 13.09 7.77 0.03
CA ALA A 106 12.71 8.36 -1.27
C ALA A 106 11.21 8.69 -1.36
N VAL A 107 10.37 7.91 -0.64
CA VAL A 107 8.92 8.12 -0.56
C VAL A 107 8.47 8.15 0.91
N PRO A 108 8.75 9.24 1.65
CA PRO A 108 8.51 9.30 3.11
C PRO A 108 7.07 8.99 3.53
N HIS A 109 6.09 9.33 2.68
CA HIS A 109 4.69 9.03 2.97
C HIS A 109 4.36 7.53 2.90
N ALA A 110 4.99 6.78 1.99
CA ALA A 110 4.82 5.33 1.91
C ALA A 110 5.47 4.65 3.11
N TYR A 111 6.71 5.03 3.43
CA TYR A 111 7.45 4.54 4.59
C TYR A 111 6.70 4.77 5.90
N LEU A 112 6.31 6.01 6.19
CA LEU A 112 5.56 6.34 7.41
C LEU A 112 4.20 5.62 7.48
N SER A 113 3.58 5.35 6.33
CA SER A 113 2.33 4.60 6.26
C SER A 113 2.53 3.13 6.62
N GLY A 114 3.56 2.48 6.10
CA GLY A 114 3.93 1.10 6.46
C GLY A 114 4.22 0.97 7.95
N ALA A 115 5.02 1.89 8.49
CA ALA A 115 5.34 1.95 9.91
C ALA A 115 4.10 2.12 10.80
N GLN A 116 3.21 3.06 10.45
CA GLN A 116 1.99 3.29 11.21
C GLN A 116 1.01 2.13 11.10
N HIS A 117 0.96 1.45 9.95
CA HIS A 117 0.15 0.26 9.75
C HIS A 117 0.63 -0.91 10.62
N CYS A 118 1.93 -1.18 10.65
CA CYS A 118 2.54 -2.18 11.54
C CYS A 118 2.21 -1.90 13.01
N ARG A 119 2.47 -0.68 13.49
CA ARG A 119 2.15 -0.27 14.88
C ARG A 119 0.68 -0.45 15.23
N LYS A 120 -0.24 -0.13 14.32
CA LYS A 120 -1.68 -0.34 14.53
C LYS A 120 -1.98 -1.83 14.69
N ARG A 121 -1.41 -2.69 13.85
CA ARG A 121 -1.61 -4.15 13.93
C ARG A 121 -1.03 -4.74 15.21
N ILE A 122 0.16 -4.32 15.63
CA ILE A 122 0.76 -4.75 16.91
C ILE A 122 -0.15 -4.34 18.09
N LYS A 123 -0.65 -3.09 18.09
CA LYS A 123 -1.42 -2.55 19.21
C LYS A 123 -2.86 -3.07 19.27
N LEU A 124 -3.54 -3.16 18.14
CA LEU A 124 -4.99 -3.44 18.06
C LEU A 124 -5.30 -4.87 17.62
N GLY A 125 -4.29 -5.62 17.21
CA GLY A 125 -4.46 -6.84 16.45
C GLY A 125 -4.83 -6.55 14.99
N GLY A 126 -4.85 -7.61 14.19
CA GLY A 126 -5.28 -7.58 12.80
C GLY A 126 -5.39 -9.01 12.28
N MET A 127 -6.28 -9.25 11.31
CA MET A 127 -6.35 -10.57 10.68
C MET A 127 -5.01 -10.92 10.05
N ALA A 128 -4.57 -12.17 10.23
CA ALA A 128 -3.36 -12.66 9.57
C ALA A 128 -3.49 -12.52 8.05
N TYR A 129 -2.39 -12.10 7.42
CA TYR A 129 -2.24 -12.18 5.97
C TYR A 129 -2.12 -13.64 5.58
N ARG A 130 -2.89 -14.07 4.59
CA ARG A 130 -2.93 -15.44 4.09
C ARG A 130 -3.22 -15.43 2.60
N LEU A 131 -2.42 -16.15 1.84
CA LEU A 131 -2.52 -16.25 0.39
C LEU A 131 -3.79 -17.02 0.00
N ASP A 132 -4.09 -18.11 0.71
CA ASP A 132 -5.28 -18.95 0.52
C ASP A 132 -6.60 -18.17 0.54
N GLN A 133 -6.65 -17.10 1.33
CA GLN A 133 -7.83 -16.26 1.51
C GLN A 133 -7.76 -14.98 0.69
N GLY A 134 -6.65 -14.68 0.00
CA GLY A 134 -6.47 -13.40 -0.70
C GLY A 134 -6.22 -12.23 0.24
N ARG A 135 -5.85 -12.47 1.51
CA ARG A 135 -5.46 -11.38 2.41
C ARG A 135 -3.96 -11.19 2.32
N VAL A 136 -3.52 -10.33 1.41
CA VAL A 136 -2.10 -10.09 1.15
C VAL A 136 -1.71 -8.65 1.42
N CYS A 137 -0.42 -8.39 1.69
CA CYS A 137 0.13 -7.05 1.84
C CYS A 137 1.60 -7.08 1.44
N HIS A 138 2.01 -6.17 0.57
CA HIS A 138 3.36 -6.12 0.02
C HIS A 138 4.40 -6.01 1.14
N GLY A 139 5.41 -6.88 1.09
CA GLY A 139 6.53 -6.92 2.02
C GLY A 139 6.20 -7.47 3.41
N VAL A 140 4.96 -7.96 3.62
CA VAL A 140 4.53 -8.57 4.89
C VAL A 140 4.45 -10.08 4.74
N GLU A 141 4.87 -10.79 5.79
CA GLU A 141 4.84 -12.26 5.82
C GLU A 141 3.42 -12.81 5.68
N CYS A 142 3.28 -13.81 4.81
CA CYS A 142 2.07 -14.58 4.65
C CYS A 142 2.04 -15.73 5.66
N ALA A 143 0.99 -15.83 6.48
CA ALA A 143 0.92 -16.80 7.56
C ALA A 143 0.76 -18.26 7.10
N ASP A 144 0.37 -18.49 5.84
CA ASP A 144 0.28 -19.82 5.24
C ASP A 144 1.57 -20.27 4.54
N THR A 145 2.38 -19.35 4.03
CA THR A 145 3.66 -19.67 3.35
C THR A 145 4.89 -19.42 4.19
N GLY A 146 4.82 -18.53 5.19
CA GLY A 146 5.98 -18.03 5.93
C GLY A 146 6.89 -17.10 5.10
N GLU A 147 6.47 -16.70 3.90
CA GLU A 147 7.23 -15.85 2.99
C GLU A 147 6.62 -14.45 2.89
N LYS A 148 7.46 -13.43 2.65
CA LYS A 148 6.97 -12.08 2.37
C LYS A 148 6.27 -12.06 1.01
N TRP A 149 5.01 -11.62 1.00
CA TRP A 149 4.28 -11.50 -0.25
C TRP A 149 4.74 -10.26 -1.04
N THR A 150 4.97 -10.42 -2.33
CA THR A 150 5.29 -9.33 -3.25
C THR A 150 4.17 -9.14 -4.27
N GLN A 151 4.02 -7.89 -4.71
CA GLN A 151 3.04 -7.50 -5.71
C GLN A 151 3.81 -7.36 -7.05
N ASP A 152 4.61 -8.35 -7.43
CA ASP A 152 5.46 -8.27 -8.63
C ASP A 152 4.66 -8.42 -9.92
#